data_AF-A0A8T0A0Y2-F1
#
_entry.id   AF-A0A8T0A0Y2-F1
#
_cell.length_a   1.000
_cell.length_b   1.000
_cell.length_c   1.000
_cell.angle_alpha   90.00
_cell.angle_beta   90.00
_cell.angle_gamma   90.00
#
_symmetry.space_group_name_H-M   'P 1'
#
loop_
_entity.id
_entity.type
_entity.pdbx_description
1 polymer ?
#
loop_
_entity_poly.entity_id
_entity_poly.type
_entity_poly.pdbx_seq_one_letter_code
_entity_poly.pdbx_strand_id
1 'polypeptide(L)'
;MAPSSATTFIFIRPLFLILIGLSIVLTGVALFTPNWRGNVGLITRDCTNNNNYILPSFSGVGRTEYCGNWWDYQPFWLHTVIVLIITAIIIEIITLLWSILTFIGLCLPRTFIPLNLFCGLSTILLISSILIYILNDWKEIIGYINNPTLGYSFWIAVVASIIMISATAISCIISGLIKINI
;
A
#
# COMPACT_ATOMS: atom_id res chain seq x y z
N MET A 1 3.73 -28.04 -28.28
CA MET A 1 2.39 -27.43 -28.44
C MET A 1 2.42 -26.08 -27.74
N ALA A 2 2.48 -24.98 -28.48
CA ALA A 2 2.35 -23.66 -27.88
C ALA A 2 0.88 -23.51 -27.42
N PRO A 3 0.62 -23.06 -26.18
CA PRO A 3 -0.74 -22.75 -25.77
C PRO A 3 -1.31 -21.69 -26.71
N SER A 4 -2.52 -21.92 -27.21
CA SER A 4 -3.20 -20.94 -28.06
C SER A 4 -3.38 -19.65 -27.26
N SER A 5 -3.06 -18.50 -27.88
CA SER A 5 -3.07 -17.19 -27.19
C SER A 5 -4.37 -16.91 -26.45
N ALA A 6 -5.50 -17.45 -26.93
CA ALA A 6 -6.82 -17.38 -26.33
C ALA A 6 -6.88 -17.96 -24.90
N THR A 7 -6.19 -19.09 -24.61
CA THR A 7 -6.22 -19.70 -23.28
C THR A 7 -5.48 -18.87 -22.24
N THR A 8 -4.37 -18.24 -22.63
CA THR A 8 -3.56 -17.37 -21.77
C THR A 8 -4.34 -16.13 -21.31
N PHE A 9 -5.20 -15.56 -22.16
CA PHE A 9 -6.02 -14.39 -21.80
C PHE A 9 -7.12 -14.69 -20.78
N ILE A 10 -7.66 -15.92 -20.77
CA ILE A 10 -8.77 -16.30 -19.90
C ILE A 10 -8.33 -16.40 -18.43
N PHE A 11 -7.10 -16.89 -18.17
CA PHE A 11 -6.60 -17.06 -16.80
C PHE A 11 -5.90 -15.81 -16.25
N ILE A 12 -5.21 -15.04 -17.09
CA ILE A 12 -4.42 -13.90 -16.62
C ILE A 12 -5.31 -12.75 -16.11
N ARG A 13 -6.45 -12.49 -16.77
CA ARG A 13 -7.35 -11.40 -16.40
C ARG A 13 -7.97 -11.53 -14.99
N PRO A 14 -8.60 -12.67 -14.62
CA PRO A 14 -9.13 -12.84 -13.27
C PRO A 14 -8.00 -12.84 -12.22
N LEU A 15 -6.84 -13.42 -12.53
CA LEU A 15 -5.67 -13.36 -11.64
C LEU A 15 -5.25 -11.92 -11.35
N PHE A 16 -5.15 -11.08 -12.37
CA PHE A 16 -4.81 -9.66 -12.24
C PHE A 16 -5.81 -8.90 -11.36
N LEU A 17 -7.12 -9.14 -11.54
CA LEU A 17 -8.17 -8.55 -10.69
C LEU A 17 -8.04 -8.98 -9.23
N ILE A 18 -7.76 -10.26 -8.98
CA ILE A 18 -7.56 -10.79 -7.62
C ILE A 18 -6.34 -10.14 -6.97
N LEU A 19 -5.23 -10.00 -7.70
CA LEU A 19 -4.01 -9.38 -7.18
C LEU A 19 -4.23 -7.91 -6.80
N ILE A 20 -4.88 -7.11 -7.66
CA ILE A 20 -5.20 -5.71 -7.32
C ILE A 20 -6.15 -5.64 -6.12
N GLY A 21 -7.21 -6.45 -6.11
CA GLY A 21 -8.17 -6.48 -5.00
C GLY A 21 -7.49 -6.84 -3.67
N LEU A 22 -6.59 -7.83 -3.68
CA LEU A 22 -5.83 -8.23 -2.50
C LEU A 22 -4.85 -7.13 -2.06
N SER A 23 -4.17 -6.46 -3.01
CA SER A 23 -3.30 -5.32 -2.72
C SER A 23 -4.07 -4.21 -2.00
N ILE A 24 -5.23 -3.79 -2.52
CA ILE A 24 -6.07 -2.74 -1.92
C ILE A 24 -6.44 -3.09 -0.49
N VAL A 25 -6.91 -4.32 -0.27
CA VAL A 25 -7.33 -4.77 1.07
C VAL A 25 -6.13 -4.75 2.02
N LEU A 26 -4.98 -5.29 1.62
CA LEU A 26 -3.80 -5.32 2.49
C LEU A 26 -3.22 -3.92 2.74
N THR A 27 -3.18 -3.04 1.74
CA THR A 27 -2.77 -1.64 1.90
C THR A 27 -3.71 -0.90 2.83
N GLY A 28 -5.02 -1.10 2.70
CA GLY A 28 -6.03 -0.54 3.60
C GLY A 28 -5.88 -1.06 5.03
N VAL A 29 -5.72 -2.37 5.20
CA VAL A 29 -5.45 -3.00 6.51
C VAL A 29 -4.18 -2.40 7.11
N ALA A 30 -3.07 -2.34 6.37
CA ALA A 30 -1.84 -1.75 6.85
C ALA A 30 -2.04 -0.29 7.30
N LEU A 31 -2.80 0.51 6.54
CA LEU A 31 -3.04 1.92 6.87
C LEU A 31 -3.83 2.13 8.18
N PHE A 32 -4.88 1.32 8.39
CA PHE A 32 -5.80 1.47 9.52
C PHE A 32 -5.46 0.62 10.73
N THR A 33 -4.46 -0.25 10.63
CA THR A 33 -4.10 -1.15 11.71
C THR A 33 -2.94 -0.56 12.54
N PRO A 34 -3.02 -0.60 13.89
CA PRO A 34 -1.91 -0.17 14.73
C PRO A 34 -0.68 -1.08 14.51
N ASN A 35 0.45 -0.73 15.13
CA ASN A 35 1.69 -1.51 15.08
C ASN A 35 2.43 -1.43 13.72
N TRP A 36 2.70 -0.21 13.29
CA TRP A 36 3.82 0.09 12.38
C TRP A 36 5.15 0.11 13.14
N ARG A 37 5.12 0.57 14.39
CA ARG A 37 6.24 0.53 15.34
C ARG A 37 5.70 0.37 16.77
N GLY A 38 5.71 -0.86 17.30
CA GLY A 38 5.15 -1.13 18.63
C GLY A 38 3.64 -0.89 18.70
N ASN A 39 3.16 0.02 19.57
CA ASN A 39 1.71 0.27 19.72
C ASN A 39 1.19 1.45 18.87
N VAL A 40 2.03 2.04 18.00
CA VAL A 40 1.60 3.14 17.12
C VAL A 40 1.36 2.65 15.70
N GLY A 41 0.23 3.06 15.10
CA GLY A 41 -0.04 2.93 13.67
C GLY A 41 0.08 4.28 12.96
N LEU A 42 -0.11 4.25 11.65
CA LEU A 42 -0.12 5.44 10.79
C LEU A 42 -1.28 6.38 11.15
N ILE A 43 -2.51 5.90 11.02
CA ILE A 43 -3.71 6.72 11.33
C ILE A 43 -4.20 6.43 12.75
N THR A 44 -4.18 5.17 13.16
CA THR A 44 -4.73 4.72 14.43
C THR A 44 -3.63 4.44 15.44
N ARG A 45 -3.84 4.84 16.70
CA ARG A 45 -3.00 4.46 17.83
C ARG A 45 -3.81 3.60 18.79
N ASP A 46 -3.23 2.49 19.26
CA ASP A 46 -3.86 1.71 20.33
C ASP A 46 -3.64 2.41 21.67
N CYS A 47 -4.72 2.94 22.23
CA CYS A 47 -4.74 3.60 23.54
C CYS A 47 -5.34 2.70 24.64
N THR A 48 -5.60 1.43 24.34
CA THR A 48 -6.34 0.51 25.22
C THR A 48 -5.50 0.01 26.40
N ASN A 49 -4.17 -0.04 26.27
CA ASN A 49 -3.31 -0.60 27.31
C ASN A 49 -2.79 0.44 28.30
N ASN A 50 -3.36 0.39 29.51
CA ASN A 50 -3.05 1.16 30.73
C ASN A 50 -1.64 0.97 31.33
N ASN A 51 -0.75 0.23 30.66
CA ASN A 51 0.52 -0.16 31.26
C ASN A 51 1.57 0.93 31.06
N ASN A 52 1.76 1.79 32.07
CA ASN A 52 2.99 2.45 32.55
C ASN A 52 4.08 2.91 31.56
N TYR A 53 3.84 3.00 30.25
CA TYR A 53 4.72 3.74 29.37
C TYR A 53 4.56 5.20 29.74
N ILE A 54 5.49 5.67 30.56
CA ILE A 54 5.71 7.05 30.92
C ILE A 54 5.95 7.77 29.60
N LEU A 55 4.87 8.18 28.94
CA LEU A 55 4.94 9.27 27.98
C LEU A 55 5.59 10.41 28.77
N PRO A 56 6.66 11.04 28.25
CA PRO A 56 7.21 12.24 28.89
C PRO A 56 6.01 13.15 29.09
N SER A 57 5.66 13.36 30.36
CA SER A 57 4.47 14.07 30.76
C SER A 57 4.67 15.49 30.27
N PHE A 58 4.21 15.75 29.05
CA PHE A 58 4.08 17.10 28.53
C PHE A 58 3.02 17.70 29.44
N SER A 59 3.52 18.49 30.39
CA SER A 59 2.85 18.92 31.61
C SER A 59 1.47 19.48 31.31
N GLY A 60 0.42 18.69 31.60
CA GLY A 60 -0.97 19.17 31.68
C GLY A 60 -1.99 18.58 30.69
N VAL A 61 -1.59 17.79 29.68
CA VAL A 61 -2.54 17.23 28.70
C VAL A 61 -3.04 15.85 29.15
N GLY A 62 -4.37 15.68 29.24
CA GLY A 62 -4.98 14.42 29.66
C GLY A 62 -4.73 13.30 28.63
N ARG A 63 -4.63 12.04 29.09
CA ARG A 63 -4.44 10.86 28.20
C ARG A 63 -5.47 10.79 27.06
N THR A 64 -6.70 11.21 27.33
CA THR A 64 -7.80 11.26 26.35
C THR A 64 -7.56 12.29 25.26
N GLU A 65 -6.97 13.44 25.58
CA GLU A 65 -6.67 14.51 24.62
C GLU A 65 -5.51 14.12 23.71
N TYR A 66 -4.49 13.43 24.25
CA TYR A 66 -3.35 12.98 23.46
C TYR A 66 -3.73 11.92 22.42
N CYS A 67 -4.65 11.01 22.74
CA CYS A 67 -5.15 10.04 21.77
C CYS A 67 -6.11 10.69 20.75
N GLY A 68 -6.90 11.69 21.15
CA GLY A 68 -7.75 12.46 20.24
C GLY A 68 -6.96 13.27 19.21
N ASN A 69 -5.80 13.81 19.61
CA ASN A 69 -4.97 14.66 18.77
C ASN A 69 -3.71 13.93 18.24
N TRP A 70 -3.72 12.60 18.17
CA TRP A 70 -2.55 11.82 17.71
C TRP A 70 -2.02 12.31 16.35
N TRP A 71 -2.93 12.68 15.44
CA TRP A 71 -2.61 13.19 14.12
C TRP A 71 -1.73 14.45 14.15
N ASP A 72 -1.93 15.35 15.10
CA ASP A 72 -1.22 16.63 15.18
C ASP A 72 0.19 16.48 15.74
N TYR A 73 0.46 15.40 16.47
CA TYR A 73 1.77 15.13 17.08
C TYR A 73 2.70 14.32 16.17
N GLN A 74 2.27 13.95 14.97
CA GLN A 74 3.11 13.20 14.05
C GLN A 74 4.16 14.09 13.38
N PRO A 75 5.38 13.56 13.16
CA PRO A 75 6.38 14.28 12.39
C PRO A 75 5.94 14.39 10.92
N PHE A 76 6.33 15.49 10.27
CA PHE A 76 5.95 15.80 8.89
C PHE A 76 6.22 14.67 7.87
N TRP A 77 7.30 13.91 8.07
CA TRP A 77 7.63 12.78 7.18
C TRP A 77 6.58 11.67 7.25
N LEU A 78 5.96 11.45 8.41
CA LEU A 78 4.93 10.42 8.59
C LEU A 78 3.62 10.83 7.91
N HIS A 79 3.22 12.11 8.00
CA HIS A 79 2.11 12.64 7.21
C HIS A 79 2.31 12.43 5.71
N THR A 80 3.55 12.61 5.23
CA THR A 80 3.89 12.36 3.82
C THR A 80 3.67 10.90 3.44
N VAL A 81 4.10 9.94 4.28
CA VAL A 81 3.87 8.50 4.06
C VAL A 81 2.38 8.19 4.00
N ILE A 82 1.57 8.76 4.90
CA ILE A 82 0.12 8.55 4.95
C ILE A 82 -0.54 9.05 3.66
N VAL A 83 -0.20 10.26 3.22
CA VAL A 83 -0.73 10.84 1.97
C VAL A 83 -0.36 9.99 0.77
N LEU A 84 0.87 9.47 0.71
CA LEU A 84 1.31 8.58 -0.38
C LEU A 84 0.51 7.27 -0.42
N ILE A 85 0.29 6.63 0.73
CA ILE A 85 -0.48 5.38 0.82
C ILE A 85 -1.95 5.62 0.44
N ILE A 86 -2.58 6.69 0.95
CA ILE A 86 -3.96 7.05 0.59
C ILE A 86 -4.07 7.32 -0.91
N THR A 87 -3.13 8.07 -1.49
CA THR A 87 -3.11 8.36 -2.92
C THR A 87 -2.95 7.07 -3.74
N ALA A 88 -2.09 6.15 -3.29
CA ALA A 88 -1.93 4.84 -3.92
C ALA A 88 -3.25 4.05 -3.90
N ILE A 89 -3.93 3.95 -2.75
CA ILE A 89 -5.24 3.27 -2.62
C ILE A 89 -6.27 3.86 -3.60
N ILE A 90 -6.35 5.19 -3.72
CA ILE A 90 -7.28 5.85 -4.65
C ILE A 90 -6.97 5.41 -6.10
N ILE A 91 -5.69 5.40 -6.48
CA ILE A 91 -5.26 4.95 -7.82
C ILE A 91 -5.54 3.46 -8.02
N GLU A 92 -5.32 2.62 -7.02
CA GLU A 92 -5.65 1.19 -7.09
C GLU A 92 -7.15 0.95 -7.28
N ILE A 93 -8.02 1.70 -6.57
CA ILE A 93 -9.48 1.63 -6.74
C ILE A 93 -9.88 2.04 -8.16
N ILE A 94 -9.33 3.14 -8.67
CA ILE A 94 -9.56 3.57 -10.06
C ILE A 94 -9.11 2.48 -11.04
N THR A 95 -7.94 1.88 -10.80
CA THR A 95 -7.40 0.78 -11.61
C THR A 95 -8.30 -0.44 -11.58
N LEU A 96 -8.81 -0.81 -10.40
CA LEU A 96 -9.72 -1.94 -10.24
C LEU A 96 -11.05 -1.70 -10.96
N LEU A 97 -11.66 -0.53 -10.78
CA LEU A 97 -12.90 -0.15 -11.47
C LEU A 97 -12.72 -0.18 -12.99
N TRP A 98 -11.61 0.36 -13.48
CA TRP A 98 -11.27 0.31 -14.91
C TRP A 98 -11.10 -1.12 -15.40
N SER A 99 -10.41 -1.96 -14.62
CA SER A 99 -10.20 -3.38 -14.94
C SER A 99 -11.53 -4.13 -15.01
N ILE A 100 -12.44 -3.89 -14.07
CA ILE A 100 -13.80 -4.48 -14.07
C ILE A 100 -14.59 -4.02 -15.30
N LEU A 101 -14.55 -2.72 -15.64
CA LEU A 101 -15.20 -2.21 -16.84
C LEU A 101 -14.66 -2.87 -18.12
N THR A 102 -13.34 -3.08 -18.23
CA THR A 102 -12.75 -3.79 -19.37
C THR A 102 -13.06 -5.29 -19.38
N PHE A 103 -13.38 -5.87 -18.23
CA PHE A 103 -13.79 -7.27 -18.11
C PHE A 103 -15.25 -7.48 -18.57
N ILE A 104 -16.15 -6.57 -18.19
CA ILE A 104 -17.59 -6.62 -18.55
C ILE A 104 -17.81 -6.10 -19.97
N GLY A 105 -17.14 -5.01 -20.36
CA GLY A 105 -17.23 -4.38 -21.67
C GLY A 105 -16.32 -5.07 -22.69
N LEU A 106 -16.76 -6.22 -23.23
CA LEU A 106 -16.36 -6.81 -24.52
C LEU A 106 -14.99 -6.36 -25.09
N CYS A 107 -13.90 -6.98 -24.61
CA CYS A 107 -12.60 -7.18 -25.29
C CYS A 107 -12.11 -6.11 -26.29
N LEU A 108 -12.29 -4.81 -26.04
CA LEU A 108 -11.74 -3.78 -26.91
C LEU A 108 -10.22 -3.68 -26.67
N PRO A 109 -9.37 -3.94 -27.67
CA PRO A 109 -7.91 -4.01 -27.49
C PRO A 109 -7.24 -2.67 -27.15
N ARG A 110 -7.97 -1.55 -27.22
CA ARG A 110 -7.40 -0.20 -27.13
C ARG A 110 -7.48 0.46 -25.74
N THR A 111 -8.17 -0.15 -24.77
CA THR A 111 -8.38 0.43 -23.43
C THR A 111 -7.32 0.04 -22.39
N PHE A 112 -6.29 -0.72 -22.78
CA PHE A 112 -5.26 -1.27 -21.86
C PHE A 112 -4.07 -0.33 -21.58
N ILE A 113 -3.81 0.66 -22.45
CA ILE A 113 -2.69 1.61 -22.28
C ILE A 113 -2.77 2.39 -20.94
N PRO A 114 -3.91 2.99 -20.55
CA PRO A 114 -3.97 3.74 -19.28
C PRO A 114 -3.80 2.84 -18.05
N LEU A 115 -4.20 1.57 -18.14
CA LEU A 115 -4.16 0.61 -17.03
C LEU A 115 -2.73 0.41 -16.52
N ASN A 116 -1.77 0.26 -17.43
CA ASN A 116 -0.39 0.04 -17.08
C ASN A 116 0.23 1.24 -16.36
N LEU A 117 -0.18 2.45 -16.76
CA LEU A 117 0.29 3.69 -16.15
C LEU A 117 -0.21 3.81 -14.71
N PHE A 118 -1.49 3.54 -14.45
CA PHE A 118 -2.03 3.59 -13.08
C PHE A 118 -1.42 2.52 -12.17
N CYS A 119 -1.23 1.31 -12.69
CA CYS A 119 -0.63 0.20 -11.93
C CYS A 119 0.84 0.51 -11.56
N GLY A 120 1.62 1.02 -12.53
CA GLY A 120 2.99 1.46 -12.31
C GLY A 120 3.07 2.64 -11.33
N LEU A 121 2.19 3.64 -11.46
CA LEU A 121 2.14 4.80 -10.58
C LEU A 121 1.84 4.40 -9.12
N SER A 122 0.83 3.55 -8.91
CA SER A 122 0.51 3.04 -7.57
C SER A 122 1.70 2.28 -6.96
N THR A 123 2.36 1.42 -7.74
CA THR A 123 3.56 0.69 -7.29
C THR A 123 4.66 1.63 -6.84
N ILE A 124 4.95 2.67 -7.63
CA ILE A 124 5.97 3.67 -7.29
C ILE A 124 5.59 4.40 -5.99
N LEU A 125 4.32 4.77 -5.81
CA LEU A 125 3.86 5.44 -4.59
C LEU A 125 3.98 4.54 -3.35
N LEU A 126 3.57 3.27 -3.44
CA LEU A 126 3.70 2.30 -2.34
C LEU A 126 5.16 2.07 -1.98
N ILE A 127 6.03 1.78 -2.96
CA ILE A 127 7.47 1.60 -2.72
C ILE A 127 8.08 2.86 -2.10
N SER A 128 7.75 4.04 -2.63
CA SER A 128 8.25 5.31 -2.11
C SER A 128 7.82 5.54 -0.67
N SER A 129 6.57 5.22 -0.33
CA SER A 129 6.05 5.34 1.05
C SER A 129 6.81 4.45 2.03
N ILE A 130 7.08 3.19 1.65
CA ILE A 130 7.84 2.23 2.45
C ILE A 130 9.29 2.70 2.59
N LEU A 131 9.90 3.18 1.51
CA LEU A 131 11.28 3.67 1.52
C LEU A 131 11.43 4.89 2.44
N ILE A 132 10.54 5.87 2.35
CA ILE A 132 10.54 7.05 3.22
C ILE A 132 10.39 6.63 4.68
N TYR A 133 9.52 5.66 4.96
CA TYR A 133 9.34 5.15 6.31
C TYR A 133 10.65 4.52 6.84
N ILE A 134 11.24 3.57 6.11
CA ILE A 134 12.48 2.89 6.52
C ILE A 134 13.64 3.89 6.70
N LEU A 135 13.84 4.80 5.75
CA LEU A 135 14.98 5.73 5.77
C LEU A 135 14.93 6.71 6.94
N ASN A 136 13.73 7.13 7.36
CA ASN A 136 13.57 8.03 8.51
C ASN A 136 13.58 7.25 9.83
N ASP A 137 12.98 6.07 9.87
CA ASP A 137 13.02 5.20 11.05
C ASP A 137 14.47 4.79 11.35
N TRP A 138 15.24 4.38 10.35
CA TRP A 138 16.66 4.00 10.48
C TRP A 138 17.53 5.09 11.13
N LYS A 139 17.24 6.37 10.89
CA LYS A 139 17.95 7.49 11.53
C LYS A 139 17.65 7.59 13.02
N GLU A 140 16.40 7.35 13.42
CA GLU A 140 16.02 7.30 14.84
C GLU A 140 16.58 6.06 15.54
N ILE A 141 16.68 4.94 14.80
CA ILE A 141 17.25 3.67 15.26
C ILE A 141 18.74 3.80 15.60
N ILE A 142 19.55 4.40 14.73
CA ILE A 142 20.98 4.58 15.00
C ILE A 142 21.22 5.43 16.26
N GLY A 143 20.28 6.32 16.61
CA GLY A 143 20.34 7.12 17.83
C GLY A 143 19.92 6.39 19.11
N TYR A 144 19.15 5.30 19.01
CA TYR A 144 18.60 4.56 20.16
C TYR A 144 18.97 3.07 20.05
N ILE A 145 20.02 2.68 20.77
CA ILE A 145 20.56 1.31 20.84
C ILE A 145 19.63 0.37 21.62
N ASN A 146 18.38 0.20 21.19
CA ASN A 146 17.43 -0.77 21.76
C ASN A 146 16.47 -1.26 20.66
N ASN A 147 16.81 -2.40 20.03
CA ASN A 147 15.97 -3.28 19.21
C ASN A 147 14.67 -2.67 18.63
N PRO A 148 14.78 -1.78 17.65
CA PRO A 148 13.61 -1.27 16.94
C PRO A 148 13.03 -2.38 16.10
N THR A 149 11.94 -2.94 16.58
CA THR A 149 11.20 -3.99 15.88
C THR A 149 10.12 -3.32 15.04
N LEU A 150 10.25 -3.45 13.72
CA LEU A 150 9.20 -3.05 12.77
C LEU A 150 7.95 -3.87 13.08
N GLY A 151 6.81 -3.18 13.18
CA GLY A 151 5.54 -3.80 13.54
C GLY A 151 4.93 -4.60 12.39
N TYR A 152 3.92 -5.42 12.68
CA TYR A 152 3.32 -6.29 11.66
C TYR A 152 2.61 -5.51 10.54
N SER A 153 2.02 -4.35 10.84
CA SER A 153 1.31 -3.53 9.85
C SER A 153 2.24 -2.99 8.78
N PHE A 154 3.50 -2.70 9.15
CA PHE A 154 4.54 -2.39 8.19
C PHE A 154 4.82 -3.57 7.24
N TRP A 155 4.93 -4.80 7.77
CA TRP A 155 5.12 -5.99 6.94
C TRP A 155 3.92 -6.29 6.05
N ILE A 156 2.70 -6.00 6.50
CA ILE A 156 1.49 -6.08 5.65
C ILE A 156 1.63 -5.11 4.46
N ALA A 157 2.07 -3.87 4.69
CA ALA A 157 2.30 -2.91 3.60
C ALA A 157 3.39 -3.41 2.63
N VAL A 158 4.46 -4.03 3.13
CA VAL A 158 5.51 -4.63 2.29
C VAL A 158 4.94 -5.76 1.43
N VAL A 159 4.16 -6.66 2.00
CA VAL A 159 3.49 -7.73 1.25
C VAL A 159 2.53 -7.17 0.20
N ALA A 160 1.74 -6.15 0.55
CA ALA A 160 0.87 -5.46 -0.39
C ALA A 160 1.67 -4.87 -1.57
N SER A 161 2.81 -4.24 -1.29
CA SER A 161 3.67 -3.68 -2.34
C SER A 161 4.24 -4.76 -3.28
N ILE A 162 4.61 -5.93 -2.77
CA ILE A 162 5.10 -7.06 -3.58
C ILE A 162 3.98 -7.58 -4.50
N ILE A 163 2.77 -7.70 -3.96
CA ILE A 163 1.59 -8.07 -4.75
C ILE A 163 1.35 -7.03 -5.86
N MET A 164 1.46 -5.74 -5.55
CA MET A 164 1.26 -4.68 -6.54
C MET A 164 2.35 -4.65 -7.62
N ILE A 165 3.61 -4.94 -7.26
CA ILE A 165 4.69 -5.14 -8.23
C ILE A 165 4.36 -6.30 -9.17
N SER A 166 3.86 -7.42 -8.63
CA SER A 166 3.47 -8.58 -9.44
C SER A 166 2.31 -8.27 -10.39
N ALA A 167 1.31 -7.51 -9.93
CA ALA A 167 0.21 -7.04 -10.76
C ALA A 167 0.73 -6.14 -11.90
N THR A 168 1.66 -5.23 -11.60
CA THR A 168 2.29 -4.35 -12.60
C THR A 168 3.06 -5.15 -13.64
N ALA A 169 3.82 -6.17 -13.23
CA ALA A 169 4.53 -7.05 -14.16
C ALA A 169 3.56 -7.78 -15.11
N ILE A 170 2.43 -8.28 -14.59
CA ILE A 170 1.38 -8.91 -15.40
C ILE A 170 0.77 -7.91 -16.38
N SER A 171 0.47 -6.69 -15.94
CA SER A 171 -0.02 -5.60 -16.81
C SER A 171 0.95 -5.27 -17.96
N CYS A 172 2.26 -5.23 -17.67
CA CYS A 172 3.29 -5.06 -18.69
C CYS A 172 3.31 -6.20 -19.71
N ILE A 173 3.20 -7.46 -19.24
CA ILE A 173 3.15 -8.64 -20.12
C ILE A 173 1.94 -8.58 -21.04
N ILE A 174 0.75 -8.27 -20.51
CA ILE A 174 -0.48 -8.13 -21.31
C ILE A 174 -0.29 -7.05 -22.38
N SER A 175 0.25 -5.90 -22.01
CA SER A 175 0.47 -4.77 -22.92
C SER A 175 1.48 -5.12 -24.04
N GLY A 176 2.55 -5.84 -23.71
CA GLY A 176 3.54 -6.31 -24.68
C GLY A 176 2.97 -7.33 -25.66
N LEU A 177 2.17 -8.28 -25.19
CA LEU A 177 1.52 -9.29 -26.03
C LEU A 177 0.55 -8.67 -27.06
N ILE A 178 -0.17 -7.61 -26.68
CA ILE A 178 -1.07 -6.91 -27.60
C ILE A 178 -0.30 -6.23 -28.74
N LYS A 179 0.88 -5.67 -28.45
CA LYS A 179 1.69 -4.96 -29.45
C LYS A 179 2.32 -5.88 -30.51
N ILE A 180 2.51 -7.16 -30.19
CA ILE A 180 3.10 -8.16 -31.12
C ILE A 180 2.04 -8.72 -32.08
N ASN A 181 0.75 -8.62 -31.73
CA ASN A 181 -0.35 -9.23 -32.47
C ASN A 181 -1.08 -8.25 -33.43
N ILE A 182 -0.56 -7.03 -33.57
CA ILE A 182 -0.99 -5.97 -34.50
C ILE A 182 0.13 -5.76 -35.51
#